data_AF-A0A520BL94-F1
#
_entry.id   AF-A0A520BL94-F1
#
_cell.length_a   1.000
_cell.length_b   1.000
_cell.length_c   1.000
_cell.angle_alpha   90.00
_cell.angle_beta   90.00
_cell.angle_gamma   90.00
#
_symmetry.space_group_name_H-M   'P 1'
#
loop_
_entity.id
_entity.type
_entity.pdbx_description
1 polymer ?
#
loop_
_entity_poly.entity_id
_entity_poly.type
_entity_poly.pdbx_seq_one_letter_code
_entity_poly.pdbx_strand_id
1 'polypeptide(L)'
;MKTILNFNFALLLLISIAVNSKAQNQIEIVIVASSHDNSKSTQNFQAIIDKLKNFKPDMVFGEYLPATDYATLSDDHWAKQGFAKKVNYITRLNPGPPKNSAASIKKKQKALTSFPYYHKTRMDLAVEYAKNWDRGNFDYQMFILQNEMKSRFGKQEQETYAKMFGSLDSLKKLGIIRPRSEYSKIYFPLIYQLGQNQIYNMDCQTYDKPWGKAWSKMDSAYKV
;
A
#
# COMPACT_ATOMS: atom_id res chain seq x y z
N MET A 1 0.96 -39.32 48.48
CA MET A 1 2.06 -39.45 47.50
C MET A 1 1.62 -39.27 46.05
N LYS A 2 0.63 -40.04 45.53
CA LYS A 2 0.17 -39.90 44.12
C LYS A 2 -0.28 -38.48 43.73
N THR A 3 -0.97 -37.78 44.63
CA THR A 3 -1.45 -36.40 44.38
C THR A 3 -0.32 -35.39 44.22
N ILE A 4 0.74 -35.52 45.04
CA ILE A 4 1.94 -34.66 44.98
C ILE A 4 2.73 -34.95 43.70
N LEU A 5 2.83 -36.22 43.31
CA LEU A 5 3.50 -36.65 42.08
C LEU A 5 2.80 -36.07 40.83
N ASN A 6 1.47 -36.13 40.80
CA ASN A 6 0.66 -35.58 39.70
C ASN A 6 0.76 -34.05 39.62
N PHE A 7 0.83 -33.37 40.77
CA PHE A 7 1.01 -31.93 40.82
C PHE A 7 2.38 -31.51 40.30
N ASN A 8 3.45 -32.21 40.70
CA ASN A 8 4.80 -31.96 40.21
C ASN A 8 4.92 -32.22 38.70
N PHE A 9 4.25 -33.25 38.19
CA PHE A 9 4.24 -33.57 36.76
C PHE A 9 3.48 -32.51 35.94
N ALA A 10 2.33 -32.05 36.44
CA ALA A 10 1.58 -30.96 35.82
C ALA A 10 2.37 -29.64 35.83
N LEU A 11 3.08 -29.34 36.92
CA LEU A 11 3.92 -28.16 37.03
C LEU A 11 5.11 -28.21 36.06
N LEU A 12 5.77 -29.37 35.92
CA LEU A 12 6.84 -29.59 34.94
C LEU A 12 6.33 -29.47 33.49
N LEU A 13 5.12 -29.94 33.21
CA LEU A 13 4.47 -29.77 31.90
C LEU A 13 4.19 -28.28 31.60
N LEU A 14 3.74 -27.53 32.60
CA LEU A 14 3.47 -26.09 32.45
C LEU A 14 4.76 -25.28 32.26
N ILE A 15 5.83 -25.62 32.98
CA ILE A 15 7.14 -24.97 32.82
C ILE A 15 7.73 -25.27 31.44
N SER A 16 7.59 -26.50 30.92
CA SER A 16 8.09 -26.86 29.58
C SER A 16 7.33 -26.19 28.43
N ILE A 17 6.04 -25.87 28.64
CA ILE A 17 5.26 -25.02 27.72
C ILE A 17 5.69 -23.55 27.83
N ALA A 18 6.00 -23.07 29.04
CA ALA A 18 6.43 -21.68 29.28
C ALA A 18 7.82 -21.36 28.70
N VAL A 19 8.79 -22.29 28.73
CA VAL A 19 10.13 -22.05 28.16
C VAL A 19 10.18 -22.08 26.63
N ASN A 20 9.20 -22.69 25.95
CA ASN A 20 9.08 -22.64 24.49
C ASN A 20 8.33 -21.39 23.99
N SER A 21 7.75 -20.61 24.91
CA SER A 21 7.16 -19.32 24.60
C SER A 21 8.28 -18.27 24.46
N LYS A 22 8.91 -18.20 23.27
CA LYS A 22 9.60 -16.98 22.83
C LYS A 22 8.54 -15.88 22.63
N ALA A 23 8.09 -15.29 23.73
CA ALA A 23 6.94 -14.37 23.78
C ALA A 23 7.20 -12.99 23.12
N GLN A 24 8.42 -12.73 22.65
CA GLN A 24 8.71 -11.57 21.82
C GLN A 24 9.15 -12.08 20.46
N ASN A 25 8.22 -12.10 19.50
CA ASN A 25 8.60 -12.13 18.09
C ASN A 25 9.58 -10.98 17.87
N GLN A 26 10.82 -11.29 17.50
CA GLN A 26 11.80 -10.27 17.15
C GLN A 26 11.23 -9.50 15.95
N ILE A 27 10.99 -8.20 16.13
CA ILE A 27 10.60 -7.32 15.03
C ILE A 27 11.88 -6.98 14.28
N GLU A 28 11.94 -7.38 13.01
CA GLU A 28 13.02 -6.98 12.11
C GLU A 28 12.50 -5.90 11.17
N ILE A 29 13.30 -4.84 10.99
CA ILE A 29 12.93 -3.69 10.17
C ILE A 29 14.05 -3.44 9.17
N VAL A 30 13.69 -3.39 7.89
CA VAL A 30 14.58 -2.92 6.81
C VAL A 30 14.09 -1.55 6.36
N ILE A 31 14.97 -0.55 6.45
CA ILE A 31 14.71 0.79 5.93
C ILE A 31 15.35 0.89 4.55
N VAL A 32 14.55 1.27 3.55
CA VAL A 32 15.00 1.48 2.19
C VAL A 32 14.89 2.97 1.88
N ALA A 33 16.02 3.61 1.59
CA ALA A 33 16.01 4.97 1.05
C ALA A 33 15.67 4.90 -0.45
N SER A 34 14.70 5.71 -0.88
CA SER A 34 14.21 5.73 -2.27
C SER A 34 14.09 7.14 -2.83
N SER A 35 14.23 7.26 -4.15
CA SER A 35 13.84 8.45 -4.90
C SER A 35 12.34 8.43 -5.25
N HIS A 36 11.71 9.61 -5.33
CA HIS A 36 10.34 9.72 -5.83
C HIS A 36 10.21 9.45 -7.34
N ASP A 37 11.30 9.59 -8.11
CA ASP A 37 11.33 9.39 -9.56
C ASP A 37 12.68 8.83 -10.03
N ASN A 38 12.62 7.85 -10.92
CA ASN A 38 13.78 7.25 -11.59
C ASN A 38 13.62 7.34 -13.11
N SER A 39 13.29 8.56 -13.59
CA SER A 39 12.95 8.81 -14.99
C SER A 39 14.09 8.60 -15.98
N LYS A 40 15.35 8.69 -15.55
CA LYS A 40 16.53 8.48 -16.40
C LYS A 40 17.16 7.08 -16.28
N SER A 41 16.69 6.25 -15.34
CA SER A 41 17.30 4.96 -15.07
C SER A 41 16.65 3.84 -15.89
N THR A 42 17.48 3.15 -16.69
CA THR A 42 17.18 1.87 -17.36
C THR A 42 17.50 0.67 -16.47
N GLN A 43 17.92 0.91 -15.23
CA GLN A 43 18.30 -0.15 -14.29
C GLN A 43 17.13 -1.12 -14.09
N ASN A 44 17.45 -2.40 -14.17
CA ASN A 44 16.53 -3.44 -13.75
C ASN A 44 16.57 -3.54 -12.22
N PHE A 45 15.45 -3.25 -11.58
CA PHE A 45 15.32 -3.28 -10.12
C PHE A 45 15.05 -4.69 -9.55
N GLN A 46 14.97 -5.73 -10.39
CA GLN A 46 14.66 -7.09 -9.95
C GLN A 46 15.63 -7.62 -8.89
N ALA A 47 16.94 -7.33 -9.00
CA ALA A 47 17.90 -7.73 -7.98
C ALA A 47 17.61 -7.11 -6.60
N ILE A 48 17.12 -5.86 -6.56
CA ILE A 48 16.69 -5.19 -5.33
C ILE A 48 15.40 -5.82 -4.82
N ILE A 49 14.43 -6.07 -5.71
CA ILE A 49 13.16 -6.73 -5.35
C ILE A 49 13.43 -8.12 -4.75
N ASP A 50 14.30 -8.93 -5.35
CA ASP A 50 14.63 -10.27 -4.85
C ASP A 50 15.31 -10.21 -3.48
N LYS A 51 16.22 -9.25 -3.26
CA LYS A 51 16.83 -9.02 -1.95
C LYS A 51 15.78 -8.69 -0.88
N LEU A 52 14.84 -7.79 -1.19
CA LEU A 52 13.76 -7.40 -0.27
C LEU A 52 12.75 -8.53 -0.06
N LYS A 53 12.44 -9.32 -1.09
CA LYS A 53 11.57 -10.49 -0.99
C LYS A 53 12.19 -11.59 -0.13
N ASN A 54 13.51 -11.79 -0.20
CA ASN A 54 14.24 -12.76 0.61
C ASN A 54 14.24 -12.40 2.11
N PHE A 55 14.06 -11.12 2.45
CA PHE A 55 13.80 -10.69 3.83
C PHE A 55 12.42 -11.17 4.34
N LYS A 56 11.50 -11.55 3.45
CA LYS A 56 10.14 -12.04 3.76
C LYS A 56 9.32 -11.09 4.65
N PRO A 57 9.20 -9.80 4.28
CA PRO A 57 8.46 -8.86 5.11
C PRO A 57 6.98 -9.25 5.17
N ASP A 58 6.41 -9.30 6.38
CA ASP A 58 4.96 -9.46 6.58
C ASP A 58 4.17 -8.21 6.18
N MET A 59 4.84 -7.05 6.19
CA MET A 59 4.25 -5.74 5.90
C MET A 59 5.25 -4.86 5.14
N VAL A 60 4.77 -4.15 4.13
CA VAL A 60 5.53 -3.11 3.43
C VAL A 60 4.86 -1.77 3.66
N PHE A 61 5.61 -0.83 4.24
CA PHE A 61 5.16 0.53 4.49
C PHE A 61 5.67 1.46 3.40
N GLY A 62 4.83 2.39 2.96
CA GLY A 62 5.20 3.45 2.04
C GLY A 62 4.92 4.82 2.65
N GLU A 63 5.56 5.83 2.08
CA GLU A 63 5.32 7.25 2.28
C GLU A 63 3.94 7.65 1.73
N TYR A 64 2.91 7.14 2.39
CA TYR A 64 1.52 7.45 2.18
C TYR A 64 0.91 7.85 3.50
N LEU A 65 0.07 8.88 3.46
CA LEU A 65 -0.70 9.34 4.62
C LEU A 65 -1.88 8.39 4.89
N PRO A 66 -2.19 8.15 6.17
CA PRO A 66 -3.49 7.63 6.57
C PRO A 66 -4.65 8.52 6.07
N ALA A 67 -5.79 7.91 5.75
CA ALA A 67 -6.99 8.64 5.34
C ALA A 67 -7.46 9.65 6.40
N THR A 68 -7.29 9.32 7.69
CA THR A 68 -7.59 10.22 8.81
C THR A 68 -6.76 11.49 8.77
N ASP A 69 -5.51 11.40 8.30
CA ASP A 69 -4.57 12.51 8.32
C ASP A 69 -4.85 13.43 7.13
N TYR A 70 -5.26 12.90 5.99
CA TYR A 70 -5.79 13.72 4.89
C TYR A 70 -6.95 14.63 5.31
N ALA A 71 -7.78 14.20 6.26
CA ALA A 71 -8.91 14.99 6.76
C ALA A 71 -8.46 16.16 7.64
N THR A 72 -7.28 16.09 8.28
CA THR A 72 -6.74 17.17 9.13
C THR A 72 -5.93 18.19 8.33
N LEU A 73 -5.45 17.82 7.14
CA LEU A 73 -4.75 18.74 6.25
C LEU A 73 -5.68 19.85 5.75
N SER A 74 -5.12 21.05 5.65
CA SER A 74 -5.80 22.19 5.04
C SER A 74 -6.06 21.96 3.54
N ASP A 75 -7.08 22.60 2.99
CA ASP A 75 -7.49 22.42 1.58
C ASP A 75 -6.47 22.97 0.57
N ASP A 76 -5.59 23.87 1.00
CA ASP A 76 -4.43 24.36 0.23
C ASP A 76 -3.23 23.40 0.27
N HIS A 77 -3.25 22.34 1.09
CA HIS A 77 -2.12 21.43 1.22
C HIS A 77 -1.90 20.62 -0.06
N TRP A 78 -0.67 20.64 -0.58
CA TRP A 78 -0.31 20.04 -1.87
C TRP A 78 -0.68 18.55 -1.96
N ALA A 79 -0.43 17.78 -0.90
CA ALA A 79 -0.76 16.35 -0.85
C ALA A 79 -2.26 16.08 -0.96
N LYS A 80 -3.08 16.88 -0.26
CA LYS A 80 -4.55 16.78 -0.27
C LYS A 80 -5.09 17.17 -1.65
N GLN A 81 -4.63 18.30 -2.20
CA GLN A 81 -5.01 18.74 -3.54
C GLN A 81 -4.62 17.76 -4.64
N GLY A 82 -3.39 17.22 -4.55
CA GLY A 82 -2.87 16.25 -5.50
C GLY A 82 -3.74 15.00 -5.54
N PHE A 83 -4.15 14.49 -4.37
CA PHE A 83 -4.99 13.30 -4.33
C PHE A 83 -6.46 13.59 -4.66
N ALA A 84 -7.01 14.74 -4.21
CA ALA A 84 -8.39 15.15 -4.50
C ALA A 84 -8.71 15.09 -6.00
N LYS A 85 -7.77 15.47 -6.87
CA LYS A 85 -7.93 15.36 -8.35
C LYS A 85 -8.23 13.93 -8.80
N LYS A 86 -7.54 12.94 -8.22
CA LYS A 86 -7.75 11.52 -8.51
C LYS A 86 -9.10 11.05 -7.93
N VAL A 87 -9.40 11.39 -6.67
CA VAL A 87 -10.65 11.03 -6.00
C VAL A 87 -11.86 11.56 -6.77
N ASN A 88 -11.83 12.83 -7.16
CA ASN A 88 -12.91 13.48 -7.92
C ASN A 88 -13.11 12.81 -9.29
N TYR A 89 -12.03 12.49 -9.99
CA TYR A 89 -12.10 11.80 -11.28
C TYR A 89 -12.75 10.42 -11.15
N ILE A 90 -12.30 9.62 -10.18
CA ILE A 90 -12.84 8.27 -9.94
C ILE A 90 -14.29 8.32 -9.47
N THR A 91 -14.65 9.27 -8.61
CA THR A 91 -16.02 9.45 -8.12
C THR A 91 -16.98 9.83 -9.24
N ARG A 92 -16.54 10.69 -10.17
CA ARG A 92 -17.34 11.08 -11.34
C ARG A 92 -17.64 9.89 -12.25
N LEU A 93 -16.68 8.99 -12.48
CA LEU A 93 -16.88 7.80 -13.30
C LEU A 93 -17.68 6.70 -12.59
N ASN A 94 -17.63 6.68 -11.26
CA ASN A 94 -18.29 5.69 -10.42
C ASN A 94 -19.23 6.41 -9.44
N PRO A 95 -20.36 6.98 -9.90
CA PRO A 95 -21.27 7.72 -9.04
C PRO A 95 -21.86 6.83 -7.94
N GLY A 96 -22.29 7.47 -6.86
CA GLY A 96 -22.87 6.81 -5.68
C GLY A 96 -21.92 6.74 -4.49
N PRO A 97 -22.47 6.51 -3.29
CA PRO A 97 -21.70 6.50 -2.06
C PRO A 97 -20.68 5.35 -2.07
N PRO A 98 -19.55 5.53 -1.38
CA PRO A 98 -18.61 4.44 -1.20
C PRO A 98 -19.26 3.27 -0.42
N LYS A 99 -19.01 2.02 -0.83
CA LYS A 99 -19.55 0.80 -0.21
C LYS A 99 -18.62 0.27 0.90
N ASN A 100 -18.04 1.21 1.63
CA ASN A 100 -16.70 1.24 2.20
C ASN A 100 -16.62 0.90 3.69
N SER A 101 -17.39 -0.07 4.17
CA SER A 101 -17.13 -0.57 5.51
C SER A 101 -15.74 -1.23 5.55
N ALA A 102 -14.97 -1.02 6.62
CA ALA A 102 -13.70 -1.70 6.83
C ALA A 102 -13.84 -3.23 6.69
N ALA A 103 -15.01 -3.77 7.08
CA ALA A 103 -15.38 -5.16 6.88
C ALA A 103 -15.48 -5.55 5.39
N SER A 104 -16.04 -4.69 4.53
CA SER A 104 -16.14 -4.91 3.08
C SER A 104 -14.75 -4.98 2.43
N ILE A 105 -13.86 -4.03 2.76
CA ILE A 105 -12.48 -4.03 2.27
C ILE A 105 -11.74 -5.29 2.73
N LYS A 106 -11.81 -5.62 4.02
CA LYS A 106 -11.19 -6.83 4.58
C LYS A 106 -11.70 -8.11 3.91
N LYS A 107 -13.00 -8.19 3.62
CA LYS A 107 -13.60 -9.32 2.88
C LYS A 107 -13.02 -9.44 1.47
N LYS A 108 -12.90 -8.33 0.74
CA LYS A 108 -12.31 -8.31 -0.61
C LYS A 108 -10.83 -8.67 -0.59
N GLN A 109 -10.06 -8.14 0.36
CA GLN A 109 -8.65 -8.51 0.56
C GLN A 109 -8.50 -10.01 0.84
N LYS A 110 -9.34 -10.58 1.72
CA LYS A 110 -9.36 -12.02 2.00
C LYS A 110 -9.68 -12.85 0.75
N ALA A 111 -10.67 -12.41 -0.05
CA ALA A 111 -10.99 -13.08 -1.31
C ALA A 111 -9.79 -13.08 -2.28
N LEU A 112 -9.02 -11.99 -2.34
CA LEU A 112 -7.82 -11.90 -3.17
C LEU A 112 -6.63 -12.72 -2.63
N THR A 113 -6.57 -12.98 -1.33
CA THR A 113 -5.61 -13.95 -0.76
C THR A 113 -5.95 -15.38 -1.21
N SER A 114 -7.23 -15.72 -1.31
CA SER A 114 -7.66 -17.03 -1.80
C SER A 114 -7.49 -17.17 -3.32
N PHE A 115 -7.78 -16.12 -4.08
CA PHE A 115 -7.59 -16.11 -5.53
C PHE A 115 -7.23 -14.70 -6.03
N PRO A 116 -5.96 -14.45 -6.41
CA PRO A 116 -5.48 -13.10 -6.70
C PRO A 116 -6.03 -12.50 -8.00
N TYR A 117 -6.62 -13.32 -8.88
CA TYR A 117 -7.12 -12.93 -10.21
C TYR A 117 -8.61 -12.59 -10.24
N TYR A 118 -9.25 -12.32 -9.10
CA TYR A 118 -10.57 -11.70 -9.11
C TYR A 118 -10.48 -10.23 -9.56
N HIS A 119 -10.39 -10.01 -10.87
CA HIS A 119 -10.16 -8.70 -11.48
C HIS A 119 -11.20 -7.67 -11.02
N LYS A 120 -12.49 -8.03 -11.06
CA LYS A 120 -13.57 -7.14 -10.59
C LYS A 120 -13.42 -6.74 -9.13
N THR A 121 -12.98 -7.66 -8.27
CA THR A 121 -12.70 -7.36 -6.85
C THR A 121 -11.58 -6.34 -6.70
N ARG A 122 -10.52 -6.42 -7.50
CA ARG A 122 -9.45 -5.40 -7.52
C ARG A 122 -9.94 -4.06 -8.05
N MET A 123 -10.76 -4.06 -9.10
CA MET A 123 -11.38 -2.82 -9.62
C MET A 123 -12.25 -2.15 -8.55
N ASP A 124 -13.06 -2.93 -7.83
CA ASP A 124 -13.90 -2.42 -6.75
C ASP A 124 -13.08 -1.88 -5.59
N LEU A 125 -12.01 -2.59 -5.19
CA LEU A 125 -11.08 -2.10 -4.17
C LEU A 125 -10.43 -0.78 -4.58
N ALA A 126 -9.97 -0.64 -5.83
CA ALA A 126 -9.39 0.62 -6.30
C ALA A 126 -10.38 1.79 -6.15
N VAL A 127 -11.63 1.61 -6.58
CA VAL A 127 -12.67 2.65 -6.43
C VAL A 127 -12.95 2.95 -4.96
N GLU A 128 -13.04 1.93 -4.10
CA GLU A 128 -13.28 2.10 -2.67
C GLU A 128 -12.13 2.82 -1.97
N TYR A 129 -10.87 2.46 -2.23
CA TYR A 129 -9.70 3.14 -1.67
C TYR A 129 -9.61 4.60 -2.11
N ALA A 130 -9.90 4.90 -3.38
CA ALA A 130 -9.96 6.29 -3.85
C ALA A 130 -11.01 7.10 -3.07
N LYS A 131 -12.24 6.57 -2.95
CA LYS A 131 -13.31 7.27 -2.23
C LYS A 131 -13.08 7.36 -0.72
N ASN A 132 -12.28 6.45 -0.16
CA ASN A 132 -11.87 6.44 1.25
C ASN A 132 -10.64 7.28 1.55
N TRP A 133 -10.08 7.97 0.55
CA TRP A 133 -8.83 8.69 0.74
C TRP A 133 -7.66 7.79 1.19
N ASP A 134 -7.67 6.52 0.79
CA ASP A 134 -6.53 5.61 0.93
C ASP A 134 -5.71 5.60 -0.36
N ARG A 135 -4.78 6.56 -0.45
CA ARG A 135 -3.97 6.79 -1.66
C ARG A 135 -3.06 5.60 -1.98
N GLY A 136 -2.38 5.06 -0.97
CA GLY A 136 -1.40 4.00 -1.14
C GLY A 136 -2.04 2.78 -1.76
N ASN A 137 -3.16 2.34 -1.19
CA ASN A 137 -3.86 1.17 -1.70
C ASN A 137 -4.60 1.44 -3.01
N PHE A 138 -5.09 2.66 -3.25
CA PHE A 138 -5.61 3.03 -4.56
C PHE A 138 -4.54 2.92 -5.66
N ASP A 139 -3.39 3.58 -5.47
CA ASP A 139 -2.29 3.58 -6.44
C ASP A 139 -1.78 2.13 -6.66
N TYR A 140 -1.72 1.30 -5.61
CA TYR A 140 -1.32 -0.12 -5.70
C TYR A 140 -2.30 -0.99 -6.50
N GLN A 141 -3.62 -0.90 -6.24
CA GLN A 141 -4.59 -1.68 -7.03
C GLN A 141 -4.58 -1.25 -8.50
N MET A 142 -4.43 0.05 -8.77
CA MET A 142 -4.31 0.55 -10.14
C MET A 142 -3.05 0.04 -10.82
N PHE A 143 -1.93 -0.07 -10.10
CA PHE A 143 -0.71 -0.69 -10.61
C PHE A 143 -0.94 -2.14 -11.02
N ILE A 144 -1.52 -2.98 -10.14
CA ILE A 144 -1.75 -4.40 -10.45
C ILE A 144 -2.67 -4.54 -11.66
N LEU A 145 -3.82 -3.85 -11.63
CA LEU A 145 -4.79 -3.93 -12.70
C LEU A 145 -4.14 -3.59 -14.03
N GLN A 146 -3.32 -2.53 -14.07
CA GLN A 146 -2.80 -2.02 -15.31
C GLN A 146 -1.58 -2.76 -15.84
N ASN A 147 -0.66 -3.18 -14.97
CA ASN A 147 0.62 -3.76 -15.38
C ASN A 147 0.61 -5.29 -15.36
N GLU A 148 -0.10 -5.89 -14.40
CA GLU A 148 -0.05 -7.35 -14.19
C GLU A 148 -1.25 -8.10 -14.79
N MET A 149 -2.42 -7.44 -14.89
CA MET A 149 -3.68 -8.15 -15.17
C MET A 149 -4.37 -7.74 -16.46
N LYS A 150 -4.27 -6.47 -16.88
CA LYS A 150 -5.05 -5.96 -18.01
C LYS A 150 -4.83 -6.70 -19.32
N SER A 151 -3.62 -7.22 -19.56
CA SER A 151 -3.31 -8.04 -20.75
C SER A 151 -4.11 -9.35 -20.82
N ARG A 152 -4.69 -9.79 -19.69
CA ARG A 152 -5.48 -11.02 -19.55
C ARG A 152 -6.98 -10.76 -19.45
N PHE A 153 -7.43 -9.50 -19.57
CA PHE A 153 -8.84 -9.18 -19.45
C PHE A 153 -9.64 -9.70 -20.64
N GLY A 154 -10.73 -10.40 -20.36
CA GLY A 154 -11.78 -10.67 -21.34
C GLY A 154 -12.52 -9.39 -21.75
N LYS A 155 -13.31 -9.46 -22.83
CA LYS A 155 -14.02 -8.31 -23.40
C LYS A 155 -14.85 -7.53 -22.36
N GLN A 156 -15.63 -8.24 -21.55
CA GLN A 156 -16.47 -7.61 -20.50
C GLN A 156 -15.63 -6.93 -19.40
N GLU A 157 -14.46 -7.48 -19.08
CA GLU A 157 -13.56 -6.89 -18.08
C GLU A 157 -12.89 -5.63 -18.62
N GLN A 158 -12.52 -5.62 -19.91
CA GLN A 158 -12.00 -4.43 -20.58
C GLN A 158 -13.03 -3.30 -20.60
N GLU A 159 -14.28 -3.60 -20.96
CA GLU A 159 -15.39 -2.65 -20.95
C GLU A 159 -15.67 -2.11 -19.55
N THR A 160 -15.69 -3.00 -18.55
CA THR A 160 -15.89 -2.64 -17.13
C THR A 160 -14.75 -1.75 -16.65
N TYR A 161 -13.49 -2.10 -16.93
CA TYR A 161 -12.32 -1.31 -16.58
C TYR A 161 -12.39 0.09 -17.22
N ALA A 162 -12.70 0.16 -18.52
CA ALA A 162 -12.80 1.44 -19.24
C ALA A 162 -13.92 2.33 -18.67
N LYS A 163 -15.06 1.73 -18.27
CA LYS A 163 -16.15 2.44 -17.61
C LYS A 163 -15.75 2.99 -16.25
N MET A 164 -15.04 2.20 -15.44
CA MET A 164 -14.67 2.56 -14.06
C MET A 164 -13.50 3.55 -14.01
N PHE A 165 -12.54 3.47 -14.92
CA PHE A 165 -11.27 4.20 -14.82
C PHE A 165 -10.95 5.10 -16.03
N GLY A 166 -11.69 4.98 -17.12
CA GLY A 166 -11.44 5.76 -18.34
C GLY A 166 -10.19 5.30 -19.12
N SER A 167 -9.62 6.23 -19.90
CA SER A 167 -8.49 5.95 -20.79
C SER A 167 -7.14 5.98 -20.07
N LEU A 168 -6.17 5.23 -20.61
CA LEU A 168 -4.79 5.23 -20.09
C LEU A 168 -4.18 6.63 -20.09
N ASP A 169 -4.46 7.45 -21.09
CA ASP A 169 -3.94 8.82 -21.17
C ASP A 169 -4.47 9.70 -20.04
N SER A 170 -5.76 9.55 -19.70
CA SER A 170 -6.35 10.24 -18.54
C SER A 170 -5.68 9.81 -17.24
N LEU A 171 -5.46 8.50 -17.08
CA LEU A 171 -4.81 7.94 -15.90
C LEU A 171 -3.34 8.38 -15.75
N LYS A 172 -2.60 8.48 -16.86
CA LYS A 172 -1.22 9.02 -16.87
C LYS A 172 -1.21 10.51 -16.57
N LYS A 173 -2.09 11.31 -17.19
CA LYS A 173 -2.19 12.77 -16.98
C LYS A 173 -2.52 13.11 -15.52
N LEU A 174 -3.34 12.29 -14.86
CA LEU A 174 -3.68 12.44 -13.44
C LEU A 174 -2.62 11.87 -12.48
N GLY A 175 -1.53 11.29 -13.00
CA GLY A 175 -0.50 10.65 -12.17
C GLY A 175 -1.01 9.46 -11.36
N ILE A 176 -2.05 8.77 -11.84
CA ILE A 176 -2.53 7.50 -11.26
C ILE A 176 -1.57 6.38 -11.69
N ILE A 177 -1.20 6.35 -12.96
CA ILE A 177 -0.18 5.43 -13.48
C ILE A 177 1.15 6.17 -13.59
N ARG A 178 2.09 5.82 -12.70
CA ARG A 178 3.41 6.49 -12.55
C ARG A 178 4.56 5.51 -12.83
N PRO A 179 4.76 5.08 -14.08
CA PRO A 179 5.71 4.00 -14.42
C PRO A 179 7.17 4.33 -14.08
N ARG A 180 7.48 5.62 -13.86
CA ARG A 180 8.83 6.09 -13.51
C ARG A 180 9.10 6.15 -12.00
N SER A 181 8.06 6.04 -11.18
CA SER A 181 8.18 6.06 -9.71
C SER A 181 8.83 4.77 -9.19
N GLU A 182 9.58 4.87 -8.09
CA GLU A 182 10.09 3.68 -7.40
C GLU A 182 8.98 2.80 -6.83
N TYR A 183 7.81 3.36 -6.50
CA TYR A 183 6.63 2.56 -6.21
C TYR A 183 6.29 1.60 -7.35
N SER A 184 6.24 2.08 -8.59
CA SER A 184 5.93 1.21 -9.74
C SER A 184 7.10 0.33 -10.18
N LYS A 185 8.35 0.68 -9.84
CA LYS A 185 9.54 -0.06 -10.25
C LYS A 185 10.04 -1.09 -9.22
N ILE A 186 9.76 -0.88 -7.93
CA ILE A 186 10.32 -1.66 -6.81
C ILE A 186 9.20 -2.14 -5.90
N TYR A 187 8.48 -1.22 -5.25
CA TYR A 187 7.66 -1.55 -4.10
C TYR A 187 6.36 -2.26 -4.47
N PHE A 188 5.61 -1.79 -5.46
CA PHE A 188 4.41 -2.48 -5.91
C PHE A 188 4.70 -3.86 -6.52
N PRO A 189 5.75 -4.03 -7.37
CA PRO A 189 6.21 -5.35 -7.76
C PRO A 189 6.57 -6.26 -6.57
N LEU A 190 7.29 -5.74 -5.57
CA LEU A 190 7.63 -6.48 -4.35
C LEU A 190 6.37 -6.98 -3.62
N ILE A 191 5.44 -6.07 -3.32
CA ILE A 191 4.18 -6.40 -2.61
C ILE A 191 3.37 -7.43 -3.41
N TYR A 192 3.34 -7.30 -4.74
CA TYR A 192 2.67 -8.27 -5.62
C TYR A 192 3.35 -9.65 -5.58
N GLN A 193 4.68 -9.71 -5.66
CA GLN A 193 5.45 -10.96 -5.57
C GLN A 193 5.36 -11.63 -4.19
N LEU A 194 5.11 -10.85 -3.13
CA LEU A 194 4.83 -11.36 -1.79
C LEU A 194 3.39 -11.87 -1.62
N GLY A 195 2.54 -11.73 -2.65
CA GLY A 195 1.12 -12.11 -2.57
C GLY A 195 0.30 -11.20 -1.65
N GLN A 196 0.81 -10.02 -1.30
CA GLN A 196 0.14 -9.07 -0.43
C GLN A 196 -0.86 -8.22 -1.22
N ASN A 197 -2.01 -7.94 -0.62
CA ASN A 197 -3.10 -7.21 -1.27
C ASN A 197 -3.19 -5.74 -0.86
N GLN A 198 -2.23 -5.25 -0.07
CA GLN A 198 -2.20 -3.87 0.39
C GLN A 198 -0.77 -3.38 0.65
N ILE A 199 -0.63 -2.06 0.68
CA ILE A 199 0.51 -1.34 1.23
C ILE A 199 0.07 -0.60 2.49
N TYR A 200 0.98 -0.45 3.45
CA TYR A 200 0.71 0.26 4.70
C TYR A 200 1.23 1.70 4.64
N ASN A 201 0.56 2.57 5.40
CA ASN A 201 0.87 4.00 5.47
C ASN A 201 1.83 4.25 6.63
N MET A 202 2.85 5.10 6.43
CA MET A 202 3.74 5.56 7.51
C MET A 202 4.06 7.05 7.47
N ASP A 203 3.53 7.79 6.49
CA ASP A 203 3.85 9.21 6.32
C ASP A 203 3.08 10.08 7.33
N CYS A 204 3.63 11.25 7.65
CA CYS A 204 3.02 12.27 8.48
C CYS A 204 3.37 13.66 7.94
N GLN A 205 2.35 14.40 7.52
CA GLN A 205 2.50 15.72 6.89
C GLN A 205 2.12 16.87 7.85
N THR A 206 1.88 16.58 9.14
CA THR A 206 1.54 17.58 10.16
C THR A 206 2.56 18.71 10.25
N TYR A 207 3.84 18.38 10.05
CA TYR A 207 4.96 19.33 10.17
C TYR A 207 5.55 19.76 8.83
N ASP A 208 4.88 19.50 7.69
CA ASP A 208 5.41 19.81 6.35
C ASP A 208 5.75 21.31 6.21
N LYS A 209 4.83 22.21 6.60
CA LYS A 209 5.07 23.66 6.54
C LYS A 209 6.27 24.14 7.39
N PRO A 210 6.37 23.82 8.70
CA PRO A 210 7.54 24.22 9.48
C PRO A 210 8.83 23.52 9.03
N TRP A 211 8.76 22.24 8.64
CA TRP A 211 9.91 21.52 8.08
C TRP A 211 10.43 22.18 6.82
N GLY A 212 9.55 22.51 5.86
CA GLY A 212 9.92 23.19 4.63
C GLY A 212 10.60 24.54 4.88
N LYS A 213 10.12 25.33 5.85
CA LYS A 213 10.80 26.58 6.24
C LYS A 213 12.20 26.33 6.82
N ALA A 214 12.37 25.30 7.64
CA ALA A 214 13.67 24.96 8.21
C ALA A 214 14.62 24.44 7.11
N TRP A 215 14.13 23.57 6.22
CA TRP A 215 14.86 23.04 5.09
C TRP A 215 15.33 24.15 4.15
N SER A 216 14.46 25.08 3.75
CA SER A 216 14.87 26.20 2.88
C SER A 216 15.93 27.10 3.51
N LYS A 217 15.93 27.28 4.84
CA LYS A 217 16.99 28.01 5.54
C LYS A 217 18.32 27.25 5.50
N MET A 218 18.28 25.93 5.72
CA MET A 218 19.46 25.07 5.63
C MET A 218 20.03 25.11 4.21
N ASP A 219 19.19 24.86 3.20
CA ASP A 219 19.57 24.91 1.79
C ASP A 219 20.18 26.27 1.42
N SER A 220 19.57 27.38 1.81
CA SER A 220 20.13 28.72 1.53
C SER A 220 21.53 28.93 2.15
N ALA A 221 21.79 28.34 3.32
CA ALA A 221 23.06 28.47 4.01
C ALA A 221 24.17 27.57 3.42
N TYR A 222 23.81 26.38 2.94
CA TYR A 222 24.76 25.35 2.50
C TYR A 222 24.77 25.08 0.98
N LYS A 223 23.81 25.65 0.24
CA LYS A 223 23.62 25.53 -1.22
C LYS A 223 23.56 24.07 -1.69
N VAL A 224 22.57 23.32 -1.20
CA VAL A 224 22.51 21.85 -1.36
C VAL A 224 21.57 21.44 -2.48
#